data_AF-A0A6B9XKL7-F1
#
_entry.id   AF-A0A6B9XKL7-F1
#
_cell.length_a   1.000
_cell.length_b   1.000
_cell.length_c   1.000
_cell.angle_alpha   90.00
_cell.angle_beta   90.00
_cell.angle_gamma   90.00
#
_symmetry.space_group_name_H-M   'P 1'
#
loop_
_entity.id
_entity.type
_entity.pdbx_description
1 polymer ?
#
loop_
_entity_poly.entity_id
_entity_poly.type
_entity_poly.pdbx_seq_one_letter_code
_entity_poly.pdbx_strand_id
1 'polypeptide(L)'
;VKCHLLRKWQKKCDDDSETSNWIAANTKECPKCNVTIEKDGGCNHMVCKNQSCKADFCWICLGPWEPHGSSWYHCNRYDEEEARAARDAQERSRSALQRYLFYCNRYMNHMQSLKFENKLYSAAKE
;
A
#
# COMPACT_ATOMS: atom_id res chain seq x y z
N VAL A 1 13.64 6.70 -13.06
CA VAL A 1 12.67 6.31 -14.11
C VAL A 1 12.89 7.18 -15.35
N LYS A 2 12.84 6.63 -16.57
CA LYS A 2 12.95 7.42 -17.81
C LYS A 2 11.67 8.21 -18.06
N CYS A 3 11.77 9.46 -18.55
CA CYS A 3 10.61 10.36 -18.71
C CYS A 3 9.45 9.76 -19.51
N HIS A 4 9.73 9.05 -20.61
CA HIS A 4 8.69 8.43 -21.43
C HIS A 4 7.92 7.32 -20.69
N LEU A 5 8.56 6.60 -19.77
CA LEU A 5 7.90 5.57 -18.95
C LEU A 5 7.01 6.22 -17.88
N LEU A 6 7.48 7.30 -17.25
CA LEU A 6 6.69 8.04 -16.26
C LEU A 6 5.40 8.59 -16.86
N ARG A 7 5.46 9.19 -18.05
CA ARG A 7 4.26 9.69 -18.75
C ARG A 7 3.25 8.58 -19.03
N LYS A 8 3.72 7.41 -19.49
CA LYS A 8 2.85 6.23 -19.69
C LYS A 8 2.24 5.75 -18.38
N TRP A 9 3.01 5.74 -17.30
CA TRP A 9 2.54 5.33 -15.98
C TRP A 9 1.46 6.25 -15.43
N GLN A 10 1.70 7.56 -15.46
CA GLN A 10 0.73 8.57 -15.02
C GLN A 10 -0.58 8.44 -15.78
N LYS A 11 -0.52 8.40 -17.13
CA LYS A 11 -1.70 8.19 -17.96
C LYS A 11 -2.47 6.91 -17.57
N LYS A 12 -1.76 5.80 -17.32
CA LYS A 12 -2.40 4.55 -16.92
C LYS A 12 -3.07 4.64 -15.55
N CYS A 13 -2.44 5.30 -14.57
CA CYS A 13 -3.03 5.52 -13.25
C CYS A 13 -4.28 6.41 -13.31
N ASP A 14 -4.27 7.43 -14.18
CA ASP A 14 -5.40 8.34 -14.37
C ASP A 14 -6.56 7.64 -15.08
N ASP A 15 -6.27 6.82 -16.11
CA ASP A 15 -7.28 6.08 -16.87
C ASP A 15 -7.93 4.94 -16.02
N ASP A 16 -7.22 4.39 -15.02
CA ASP A 16 -7.69 3.32 -14.11
C ASP A 16 -8.19 3.86 -12.74
N SER A 17 -8.68 5.12 -12.67
CA SER A 17 -8.99 5.84 -11.43
C SER A 17 -10.02 5.14 -10.52
N GLU A 18 -11.02 4.46 -11.09
CA GLU A 18 -12.08 3.78 -10.32
C GLU A 18 -11.55 2.57 -9.53
N THR A 19 -10.59 1.83 -10.10
CA THR A 19 -9.91 0.75 -9.35
C THR A 19 -8.95 1.34 -8.32
N SER A 20 -8.37 2.51 -8.61
CA SER A 20 -7.41 3.19 -7.75
C SER A 20 -8.06 3.80 -6.49
N ASN A 21 -9.28 4.32 -6.59
CA ASN A 21 -10.05 4.84 -5.45
C ASN A 21 -10.45 3.74 -4.47
N TRP A 22 -10.83 2.56 -4.97
CA TRP A 22 -11.12 1.39 -4.12
C TRP A 22 -9.88 0.91 -3.34
N ILE A 23 -8.70 1.01 -3.96
CA ILE A 23 -7.42 0.56 -3.37
C ILE A 23 -6.81 1.57 -2.40
N ALA A 24 -6.99 2.86 -2.65
CA ALA A 24 -6.51 3.98 -1.83
C ALA A 24 -7.48 4.35 -0.71
N ALA A 25 -8.19 3.36 -0.15
CA ALA A 25 -9.05 3.59 0.99
C ALA A 25 -8.23 4.23 2.14
N ASN A 26 -8.66 5.41 2.57
CA ASN A 26 -8.12 6.10 3.74
C ASN A 26 -8.31 5.29 5.04
N THR A 27 -9.16 4.26 4.96
CA THR A 27 -9.55 3.39 6.06
C THR A 27 -9.20 1.94 5.72
N LYS A 28 -8.54 1.24 6.65
CA LYS A 28 -8.29 -0.20 6.60
C LYS A 28 -8.55 -0.83 7.96
N GLU A 29 -8.66 -2.14 8.02
CA GLU A 29 -8.82 -2.86 9.28
C GLU A 29 -7.46 -3.30 9.86
N CYS A 30 -7.37 -3.33 11.19
CA CYS A 30 -6.24 -3.93 11.88
C CYS A 30 -6.17 -5.44 11.57
N PRO A 31 -5.03 -5.98 11.13
CA PRO A 31 -4.91 -7.41 10.77
C PRO A 31 -5.09 -8.37 11.96
N LYS A 32 -5.00 -7.87 13.20
CA LYS A 32 -5.12 -8.69 14.42
C LYS A 32 -6.50 -8.61 15.09
N CYS A 33 -7.15 -7.44 15.09
CA CYS A 33 -8.41 -7.24 15.83
C CYS A 33 -9.53 -6.61 15.00
N ASN A 34 -9.34 -6.45 13.69
CA ASN A 34 -10.33 -5.96 12.72
C ASN A 34 -10.96 -4.60 13.02
N VAL A 35 -10.40 -3.82 13.95
CA VAL A 35 -10.87 -2.46 14.19
C VAL A 35 -10.50 -1.61 12.98
N THR A 36 -11.44 -0.77 12.53
CA THR A 36 -11.19 0.18 11.46
C THR A 36 -10.19 1.24 11.92
N ILE A 37 -9.19 1.50 11.10
CA ILE A 37 -8.12 2.47 11.31
C ILE A 37 -8.13 3.41 10.10
N GLU A 38 -8.17 4.71 10.37
CA GLU A 38 -7.95 5.75 9.38
C GLU A 38 -6.47 6.15 9.38
N LYS A 39 -5.89 6.36 8.19
CA LYS A 39 -4.52 6.84 8.05
C LYS A 39 -4.48 8.36 8.27
N ASP A 40 -3.86 8.79 9.36
CA ASP A 40 -3.75 10.19 9.79
C ASP A 40 -2.35 10.81 9.52
N GLY A 41 -1.41 10.05 8.95
CA GLY A 41 -0.05 10.49 8.69
C GLY A 41 0.65 9.80 7.51
N GLY A 42 1.86 10.26 7.21
CA GLY A 42 2.67 9.71 6.12
C GLY A 42 3.34 8.38 6.42
N CYS A 43 3.59 8.08 7.69
CA CYS A 43 4.23 6.86 8.13
C CYS A 43 3.39 5.62 7.75
N ASN A 44 4.05 4.58 7.23
CA ASN A 44 3.40 3.30 6.95
C ASN A 44 3.58 2.28 8.09
N HIS A 45 4.35 2.62 9.13
CA HIS A 45 4.40 1.88 10.38
C HIS A 45 3.18 2.24 11.21
N MET A 46 2.28 1.29 11.38
CA MET A 46 1.01 1.48 12.07
C MET A 46 1.02 0.76 13.40
N VAL A 47 0.57 1.44 14.45
CA VAL A 47 0.34 0.83 15.76
C VAL A 47 -1.16 0.84 16.03
N CYS A 48 -1.74 -0.33 16.30
CA CYS A 48 -3.16 -0.42 16.61
C CYS A 48 -3.49 0.36 17.90
N LYS A 49 -4.33 1.39 17.79
CA LYS A 49 -4.76 2.24 18.92
C LYS A 49 -5.65 1.50 19.93
N ASN A 50 -6.17 0.31 19.58
CA ASN A 50 -6.94 -0.52 20.52
C ASN A 50 -6.04 -1.04 21.65
N GLN A 51 -6.37 -0.67 22.89
CA GLN A 51 -5.61 -0.97 24.09
C GLN A 51 -5.41 -2.47 24.34
N SER A 52 -6.34 -3.34 23.88
CA SER A 52 -6.21 -4.79 24.00
C SER A 52 -5.38 -5.44 22.89
N CYS A 53 -5.07 -4.71 21.82
CA CYS A 53 -4.41 -5.26 20.64
C CYS A 53 -2.95 -4.81 20.51
N LYS A 54 -2.72 -3.47 20.47
CA LYS A 54 -1.41 -2.79 20.37
C LYS A 54 -0.42 -3.40 19.37
N ALA A 55 -0.91 -4.02 18.29
CA ALA A 55 -0.05 -4.65 17.29
C ALA A 55 0.55 -3.62 16.34
N ASP A 56 1.82 -3.82 16.01
CA ASP A 56 2.58 -3.08 15.02
C ASP A 56 2.54 -3.78 13.65
N PHE A 57 2.13 -3.06 12.62
CA PHE A 57 1.97 -3.62 11.27
C PHE A 57 2.27 -2.59 10.18
N CYS A 58 2.45 -3.08 8.95
CA CYS A 58 2.67 -2.24 7.78
C CYS A 58 1.35 -1.88 7.10
N TRP A 59 1.11 -0.59 6.85
CA TRP A 59 -0.09 -0.12 6.16
C TRP A 59 -0.25 -0.66 4.73
N ILE A 60 0.86 -0.98 4.05
CA ILE A 60 0.84 -1.42 2.65
C ILE A 60 0.44 -2.90 2.55
N CYS A 61 1.18 -3.79 3.23
CA CYS A 61 0.96 -5.24 3.12
C CYS A 61 0.08 -5.83 4.22
N LEU A 62 -0.26 -5.06 5.26
CA LEU A 62 -0.97 -5.53 6.46
C LEU A 62 -0.23 -6.65 7.23
N GLY A 63 1.04 -6.90 6.90
CA GLY A 63 1.91 -7.82 7.63
C GLY A 63 2.53 -7.20 8.88
N PRO A 64 3.10 -8.02 9.79
CA PRO A 64 3.78 -7.55 10.99
C PRO A 64 4.93 -6.59 10.64
N TRP A 65 5.14 -5.57 11.48
CA TRP A 65 6.20 -4.59 11.23
C TRP A 65 7.60 -5.14 11.49
N GLU A 66 7.78 -5.92 12.56
CA GLU A 66 9.06 -6.46 13.03
C GLU A 66 10.00 -7.04 11.94
N PRO A 67 9.54 -7.87 10.98
CA PRO A 67 10.44 -8.42 9.96
C PRO A 67 10.81 -7.42 8.85
N HIS A 68 10.18 -6.24 8.78
CA HIS A 68 10.49 -5.25 7.75
C HIS A 68 11.93 -4.72 7.90
N GLY A 69 12.68 -4.70 6.80
CA GLY A 69 14.09 -4.31 6.80
C GLY A 69 15.06 -5.50 6.96
N SER A 70 14.54 -6.69 7.26
CA SER A 70 15.33 -7.93 7.20
C SER A 70 15.65 -8.35 5.77
N SER A 71 16.67 -9.20 5.61
CA SER A 71 17.10 -9.72 4.31
C SER A 71 16.12 -10.72 3.68
N TRP A 72 15.23 -11.31 4.47
CA TRP A 72 14.35 -12.40 4.04
C TRP A 72 12.89 -11.98 3.87
N TYR A 73 12.47 -10.83 4.41
CA TYR A 73 11.10 -10.33 4.29
C TYR A 73 11.01 -9.15 3.33
N HIS A 74 10.18 -9.27 2.29
CA HIS A 74 10.11 -8.29 1.21
C HIS A 74 8.67 -7.89 0.89
N CYS A 75 8.17 -6.83 1.51
CA CYS A 75 6.84 -6.30 1.18
C CYS A 75 6.80 -5.47 -0.12
N ASN A 76 7.95 -5.16 -0.73
CA ASN A 76 8.05 -4.34 -1.94
C ASN A 76 8.27 -5.14 -3.24
N ARG A 77 8.52 -6.45 -3.14
CA ARG A 77 8.68 -7.33 -4.30
C ARG A 77 7.35 -8.02 -4.61
N TYR A 78 7.04 -8.09 -5.90
CA TYR A 78 5.86 -8.83 -6.35
C TYR A 78 6.22 -10.32 -6.37
N ASP A 79 5.52 -11.12 -5.57
CA ASP A 79 5.68 -12.57 -5.55
C ASP A 79 4.81 -13.19 -6.67
N GLU A 80 5.47 -13.70 -7.70
CA GLU A 80 4.78 -14.32 -8.83
C GLU A 80 4.20 -15.70 -8.50
N GLU A 81 4.78 -16.38 -7.50
CA GLU A 81 4.39 -17.72 -7.06
C GLU A 81 3.18 -17.68 -6.13
N GLU A 82 3.20 -16.79 -5.14
CA GLU A 82 2.03 -16.52 -4.29
C GLU A 82 0.86 -16.05 -5.16
N ALA A 83 1.13 -15.13 -6.09
CA ALA A 83 0.12 -14.69 -7.04
C ALA A 83 -0.35 -15.84 -7.95
N ARG A 84 0.49 -16.84 -8.26
CA ARG A 84 0.09 -18.04 -9.03
C ARG A 84 -0.82 -18.95 -8.24
N ALA A 85 -0.47 -19.23 -6.99
CA ALA A 85 -1.30 -20.03 -6.09
C ALA A 85 -2.68 -19.40 -5.89
N ALA A 86 -2.76 -18.08 -5.75
CA ALA A 86 -4.04 -17.36 -5.68
C ALA A 86 -4.84 -17.41 -7.00
N ARG A 87 -4.17 -17.50 -8.16
CA ARG A 87 -4.79 -17.64 -9.49
C ARG A 87 -5.39 -19.02 -9.74
N ASP A 88 -4.85 -20.09 -9.17
CA ASP A 88 -5.46 -21.42 -9.33
C ASP A 88 -6.85 -21.50 -8.65
N ALA A 89 -7.18 -20.53 -7.78
CA ALA A 89 -8.50 -20.32 -7.19
C ALA A 89 -9.41 -19.32 -7.96
N GLN A 90 -8.89 -18.47 -8.85
CA GLN A 90 -9.64 -17.48 -9.66
C GLN A 90 -9.05 -17.27 -11.07
N GLU A 91 -9.94 -17.34 -12.08
CA GLU A 91 -9.77 -17.21 -13.54
C GLU A 91 -8.42 -16.71 -14.12
N ARG A 92 -7.87 -17.50 -15.05
CA ARG A 92 -6.53 -17.41 -15.66
C ARG A 92 -6.14 -16.08 -16.35
N SER A 93 -7.04 -15.12 -16.53
CA SER A 93 -6.82 -13.98 -17.45
C SER A 93 -6.23 -12.70 -16.83
N ARG A 94 -5.94 -12.63 -15.52
CA ARG A 94 -5.66 -11.34 -14.84
C ARG A 94 -4.30 -11.19 -14.15
N SER A 95 -3.28 -11.97 -14.50
CA SER A 95 -1.94 -11.89 -13.87
C SER A 95 -1.26 -10.51 -14.08
N ALA A 96 -1.32 -9.97 -15.30
CA ALA A 96 -0.76 -8.66 -15.63
C ALA A 96 -1.46 -7.54 -14.84
N LEU A 97 -2.78 -7.66 -14.63
CA LEU A 97 -3.53 -6.70 -13.83
C LEU A 97 -3.14 -6.77 -12.36
N GLN A 98 -3.07 -7.96 -11.76
CA GLN A 98 -2.64 -8.10 -10.36
C GLN A 98 -1.27 -7.48 -10.10
N ARG A 99 -0.31 -7.74 -11.00
CA ARG A 99 1.02 -7.12 -10.92
C ARG A 99 0.94 -5.60 -11.04
N TYR A 100 0.12 -5.08 -11.96
CA TYR A 100 -0.10 -3.64 -12.07
C TYR A 100 -0.69 -3.05 -10.79
N LEU A 101 -1.74 -3.66 -10.22
CA LEU A 101 -2.38 -3.20 -8.98
C LEU A 101 -1.40 -3.19 -7.81
N PHE A 102 -0.51 -4.18 -7.72
CA PHE A 102 0.54 -4.23 -6.70
C PHE A 102 1.43 -2.99 -6.72
N TYR A 103 1.93 -2.59 -7.89
CA TYR A 103 2.81 -1.42 -8.04
C TYR A 103 2.03 -0.11 -7.97
N CYS A 104 0.81 -0.07 -8.53
CA CYS A 104 -0.06 1.09 -8.48
C CYS A 104 -0.46 1.43 -7.03
N ASN A 105 -0.85 0.44 -6.23
CA ASN A 105 -1.15 0.62 -4.81
C ASN A 105 0.02 1.28 -4.05
N ARG A 106 1.25 0.80 -4.26
CA ARG A 106 2.45 1.37 -3.63
C ARG A 106 2.71 2.79 -4.06
N TYR A 107 2.63 3.06 -5.37
CA TYR A 107 2.79 4.41 -5.93
C TYR A 107 1.78 5.39 -5.32
N MET A 108 0.49 5.03 -5.32
CA MET A 108 -0.58 5.88 -4.79
C MET A 108 -0.45 6.09 -3.28
N ASN A 109 -0.12 5.04 -2.51
CA ASN A 109 0.11 5.14 -1.08
C ASN A 109 1.28 6.09 -0.77
N HIS A 110 2.40 5.99 -1.48
CA HIS A 110 3.53 6.91 -1.28
C HIS A 110 3.17 8.35 -1.66
N MET A 111 2.40 8.56 -2.73
CA MET A 111 1.91 9.89 -3.10
C MET A 111 1.01 10.49 -2.02
N GLN A 112 0.16 9.67 -1.39
CA GLN A 112 -0.65 10.10 -0.26
C GLN A 112 0.19 10.39 0.99
N SER A 113 1.14 9.52 1.32
CA SER A 113 2.07 9.72 2.44
C SER A 113 2.82 11.05 2.32
N LEU A 114 3.31 11.37 1.12
CA LEU A 114 3.98 12.64 0.83
C LEU A 114 3.06 13.85 1.08
N LYS A 115 1.77 13.74 0.74
CA LYS A 115 0.79 14.82 1.03
C LYS A 115 0.65 15.06 2.53
N PHE A 116 0.65 14.00 3.35
CA PHE A 116 0.61 14.12 4.81
C PHE A 116 1.92 14.70 5.37
N GLU A 117 3.07 14.24 4.87
CA GLU A 117 4.40 14.74 5.28
C GLU A 117 4.57 16.23 4.98
N ASN A 118 4.09 16.70 3.82
CA ASN A 118 4.12 18.11 3.48
C ASN A 118 3.32 18.97 4.47
N LYS A 119 2.19 18.47 4.99
CA LYS A 119 1.42 19.19 6.03
C LYS A 119 2.21 19.31 7.33
N LEU A 120 2.93 18.25 7.73
CA LEU A 120 3.80 18.27 8.91
C LEU A 120 4.93 19.29 8.76
N TYR A 121 5.56 19.34 7.58
CA TYR A 121 6.64 20.30 7.30
C TYR A 121 6.15 21.75 7.38
N SER A 122 4.96 22.04 6.83
CA SER A 122 4.36 23.38 6.93
C SER A 122 4.06 23.76 8.38
N ALA A 123 3.48 22.84 9.17
CA ALA A 123 3.15 23.09 10.59
C ALA A 123 4.40 23.26 11.48
N ALA A 124 5.51 22.61 11.14
CA ALA A 124 6.77 22.70 11.90
C ALA A 124 7.60 23.96 11.58
N LYS A 125 7.22 24.73 10.54
CA LYS A 125 7.91 25.96 10.13
C LYS A 125 7.34 27.23 10.77
N GLU A 126 6.16 27.15 11.35
CA GLU A 126 5.53 28.21 12.15
C GLU A 126 6.07 28.18 13.59
#